data_AF-A0A1X0ZU33-F1
#
_entry.id   AF-A0A1X0ZU33-F1
#
_cell.length_a   1.000
_cell.length_b   1.000
_cell.length_c   1.000
_cell.angle_alpha   90.00
_cell.angle_beta   90.00
_cell.angle_gamma   90.00
#
_symmetry.space_group_name_H-M   'P 1'
#
loop_
_entity.id
_entity.type
_entity.pdbx_description
1 polymer ?
#
loop_
_entity_poly.entity_id
_entity_poly.type
_entity_poly.pdbx_seq_one_letter_code
_entity_poly.pdbx_strand_id
1 'polypeptide(L)'
;MQRVQATSQEALDLALIAFYRFKIGEIKVFDLERAMSFEVGQALAQSGLVRFSITQMASGRYRISDQGEHSITEAGRARLEHLRG
;
A
#
# COMPACT_ATOMS: atom_id res chain seq x y z
N MET A 1 -13.99 16.03 -14.89
CA MET A 1 -12.61 15.49 -14.79
C MET A 1 -12.28 15.31 -13.31
N GLN A 2 -12.32 14.08 -12.81
CA GLN A 2 -11.98 13.77 -11.41
C GLN A 2 -10.51 14.15 -11.17
N ARG A 3 -10.26 15.02 -10.18
CA ARG A 3 -8.91 15.33 -9.73
C ARG A 3 -8.33 14.05 -9.12
N VAL A 4 -7.53 13.33 -9.89
CA VAL A 4 -6.54 12.42 -9.33
C VAL A 4 -5.63 13.32 -8.49
N GLN A 5 -5.86 13.38 -7.17
CA GLN A 5 -4.90 13.99 -6.28
C GLN A 5 -3.59 13.24 -6.52
N ALA A 6 -2.60 13.93 -7.10
CA ALA A 6 -1.31 13.37 -7.38
C ALA A 6 -0.75 12.86 -6.05
N THR A 7 -0.83 11.55 -5.83
CA THR A 7 -0.28 10.93 -4.63
C THR A 7 1.23 11.12 -4.71
N SER A 8 1.81 11.77 -3.70
CA SER A 8 3.25 12.03 -3.71
C SER A 8 4.03 10.72 -3.65
N GLN A 9 5.23 10.71 -4.23
CA GLN A 9 6.12 9.55 -4.12
C GLN A 9 6.40 9.19 -2.66
N GLU A 10 6.52 10.20 -1.79
CA GLU A 10 6.67 10.02 -0.35
C GLU A 10 5.48 9.27 0.28
N ALA A 11 4.25 9.59 -0.12
CA ALA A 11 3.06 8.88 0.37
C ALA A 11 3.04 7.42 -0.10
N LEU A 12 3.48 7.15 -1.34
CA LEU A 12 3.63 5.78 -1.86
C LEU A 12 4.72 5.01 -1.11
N ASP A 13 5.85 5.65 -0.80
CA ASP A 13 6.96 5.05 -0.07
C ASP A 13 6.56 4.71 1.37
N LEU A 14 5.89 5.63 2.07
CA LEU A 14 5.33 5.38 3.40
C LEU A 14 4.32 4.25 3.41
N ALA A 15 3.45 4.20 2.40
CA ALA A 15 2.47 3.13 2.24
C ALA A 15 3.13 1.77 1.95
N LEU A 16 4.18 1.75 1.12
CA LEU A 16 4.98 0.55 0.86
C LEU A 16 5.66 0.04 2.14
N ILE A 17 6.23 0.94 2.95
CA ILE A 17 6.82 0.61 4.26
C ILE A 17 5.75 0.03 5.19
N ALA A 18 4.60 0.70 5.32
CA ALA A 18 3.51 0.22 6.17
C ALA A 18 3.01 -1.17 5.71
N PHE A 19 2.85 -1.37 4.41
CA PHE A 19 2.46 -2.66 3.85
C PHE A 19 3.51 -3.75 4.14
N TYR A 20 4.80 -3.43 4.00
CA TYR A 20 5.87 -4.34 4.37
C TYR A 20 5.81 -4.74 5.86
N ARG A 21 5.66 -3.77 6.77
CA ARG A 21 5.53 -4.03 8.22
C ARG A 21 4.34 -4.94 8.52
N PHE A 22 3.22 -4.73 7.83
CA PHE A 22 2.06 -5.61 7.93
C PHE A 22 2.40 -7.04 7.48
N LYS A 23 3.11 -7.18 6.35
CA LYS A 23 3.50 -8.50 5.80
C LYS A 23 4.43 -9.30 6.69
N ILE A 24 5.32 -8.65 7.42
CA ILE A 24 6.21 -9.31 8.39
C ILE A 24 5.58 -9.43 9.79
N GLY A 25 4.32 -9.02 9.96
CA GLY A 25 3.59 -9.13 11.23
C GLY A 25 3.97 -8.09 12.29
N GLU A 26 4.71 -7.05 11.94
CA GLU A 26 5.05 -5.95 12.86
C GLU A 26 3.83 -5.09 13.23
N ILE A 27 2.90 -4.91 12.29
CA ILE A 27 1.67 -4.14 12.50
C ILE A 27 0.45 -4.95 12.06
N LYS A 28 -0.73 -4.64 12.60
CA LYS A 28 -1.98 -5.30 12.21
C LYS A 28 -2.63 -4.60 11.02
N VAL A 29 -3.59 -5.28 10.38
CA VAL A 29 -4.34 -4.72 9.23
C VAL A 29 -5.00 -3.37 9.56
N PHE A 30 -5.45 -3.19 10.79
CA PHE A 30 -6.06 -1.93 11.24
C PHE A 30 -5.04 -0.78 11.34
N ASP A 31 -3.79 -1.08 11.70
CA ASP A 31 -2.72 -0.10 11.71
C ASP A 31 -2.32 0.29 10.29
N LEU A 32 -2.31 -0.68 9.38
CA LEU A 32 -2.13 -0.45 7.93
C LEU A 32 -3.25 0.45 7.39
N GLU A 33 -4.51 0.18 7.75
CA GLU A 33 -5.67 1.00 7.35
C GLU A 33 -5.62 2.43 7.88
N ARG A 34 -4.95 2.65 9.02
CA ARG A 34 -4.74 4.00 9.59
C ARG A 34 -3.54 4.73 8.98
N ALA A 35 -2.50 4.00 8.59
CA ALA A 35 -1.28 4.55 8.03
C ALA A 35 -1.42 4.95 6.55
N MET A 36 -2.48 4.48 5.88
CA MET A 36 -2.70 4.66 4.45
C MET A 36 -4.12 5.17 4.19
N SER A 37 -4.32 6.04 3.19
CA SER A 37 -5.67 6.38 2.72
C SER A 37 -6.10 5.46 1.58
N PHE A 38 -7.38 5.46 1.22
CA PHE A 38 -7.86 4.66 0.08
C PHE A 38 -7.16 5.07 -1.22
N GLU A 39 -6.98 6.37 -1.45
CA GLU A 39 -6.33 6.93 -2.64
C GLU A 39 -4.87 6.47 -2.73
N VAL A 40 -4.14 6.54 -1.61
CA VAL A 40 -2.75 6.09 -1.53
C VAL A 40 -2.66 4.58 -1.76
N GLY A 41 -3.55 3.79 -1.15
CA GLY A 41 -3.59 2.34 -1.34
C GLY A 41 -3.94 1.96 -2.77
N GLN A 42 -4.82 2.71 -3.43
CA GLN A 42 -5.16 2.50 -4.83
C GLN A 42 -3.99 2.83 -5.75
N ALA A 43 -3.30 3.95 -5.49
CA ALA A 43 -2.10 4.31 -6.24
C ALA A 43 -0.98 3.29 -6.02
N LEU A 44 -0.80 2.79 -4.80
CA LEU A 44 0.18 1.75 -4.50
C LEU A 44 -0.16 0.42 -5.21
N ALA A 45 -1.41 0.01 -5.25
CA ALA A 45 -1.84 -1.17 -6.01
C ALA A 45 -1.60 -1.01 -7.54
N GLN A 46 -1.70 0.21 -8.06
CA GLN A 46 -1.43 0.53 -9.47
C GLN A 46 0.06 0.73 -9.78
N SER A 47 0.90 0.99 -8.77
CA SER A 47 2.33 1.25 -8.93
C SER A 47 3.16 0.04 -9.38
N GLY A 48 2.63 -1.18 -9.24
CA GLY A 48 3.35 -2.43 -9.50
C GLY A 48 4.39 -2.80 -8.42
N LEU A 49 4.51 -2.01 -7.35
CA LEU A 49 5.39 -2.32 -6.20
C LEU A 49 4.83 -3.47 -5.34
N VAL A 50 3.51 -3.68 -5.41
CA VAL A 50 2.77 -4.66 -4.62
C VAL A 50 1.69 -5.33 -5.46
N ARG A 51 1.24 -6.50 -5.02
CA ARG A 51 0.13 -7.28 -5.56
C ARG A 51 -0.91 -7.44 -4.47
N PHE A 52 -1.72 -6.41 -4.29
CA PHE A 52 -2.95 -6.45 -3.50
C PHE A 52 -4.05 -5.72 -4.25
N SER A 53 -5.30 -5.99 -3.88
CA SER A 53 -6.45 -5.20 -4.31
C SER A 53 -7.03 -4.42 -3.13
N ILE A 54 -7.50 -3.21 -3.41
CA ILE A 54 -8.18 -2.36 -2.44
C ILE A 54 -9.57 -2.02 -2.98
N THR A 55 -10.57 -2.24 -2.14
CA THR A 55 -11.97 -2.01 -2.52
C THR A 55 -12.62 -1.11 -1.47
N GLN A 56 -13.23 -0.02 -1.92
CA GLN A 56 -14.04 0.83 -1.05
C GLN A 56 -15.37 0.15 -0.75
N MET A 57 -15.74 0.08 0.52
CA MET A 57 -17.02 -0.44 0.99
C MET A 57 -18.06 0.68 1.06
N ALA A 58 -19.35 0.32 1.00
CA ALA A 58 -20.46 1.27 1.12
C ALA A 58 -20.47 2.08 2.44
N SER A 59 -19.77 1.60 3.47
CA SER A 59 -19.61 2.29 4.76
C SER A 59 -18.52 3.37 4.77
N GLY A 60 -17.84 3.60 3.63
CA GLY A 60 -16.69 4.51 3.54
C GLY A 60 -15.37 3.93 4.06
N ARG A 61 -15.40 2.73 4.68
CA ARG A 61 -14.19 1.93 4.93
C ARG A 61 -13.69 1.31 3.64
N TYR A 62 -12.44 0.89 3.62
CA TYR A 62 -11.90 0.12 2.51
C TYR A 62 -11.33 -1.20 3.03
N ARG A 63 -11.28 -2.21 2.15
CA ARG A 63 -10.72 -3.52 2.44
C ARG A 63 -9.52 -3.75 1.54
N ILE A 64 -8.41 -4.18 2.14
CA ILE A 64 -7.22 -4.67 1.44
C ILE A 64 -7.31 -6.18 1.36
N SER A 65 -7.20 -6.73 0.16
CA SER A 65 -7.04 -8.16 -0.07
C SER A 65 -5.66 -8.39 -0.65
N ASP A 66 -4.76 -8.97 0.13
CA ASP A 66 -3.44 -9.36 -0.35
C ASP A 66 -3.50 -10.70 -1.10
N GLN A 67 -2.61 -10.90 -2.07
CA GLN A 67 -2.51 -12.15 -2.83
C GLN A 67 -1.50 -13.15 -2.23
N GLY A 68 -1.34 -13.16 -0.92
CA GLY A 68 -0.48 -14.10 -0.19
C GLY A 68 0.98 -13.65 -0.06
N GLU A 69 1.86 -14.63 0.14
CA GLU A 69 3.27 -14.48 0.55
C GLU A 69 4.13 -13.64 -0.41
N HIS A 70 3.73 -13.51 -1.68
CA HIS A 70 4.43 -12.75 -2.73
C HIS A 70 3.77 -11.41 -3.07
N SER A 71 3.05 -10.81 -2.11
CA SER A 71 2.33 -9.55 -2.32
C SER A 71 3.24 -8.33 -2.48
N ILE A 72 4.55 -8.42 -2.24
CA ILE A 72 5.52 -7.38 -2.57
C ILE A 72 6.35 -7.87 -3.76
N THR A 73 6.31 -7.12 -4.87
CA THR A 73 7.03 -7.46 -6.10
C THR A 73 8.52 -7.23 -5.94
N GLU A 74 9.32 -7.70 -6.90
CA GLU A 74 10.77 -7.41 -6.93
C GLU A 74 11.03 -5.90 -6.97
N ALA A 75 10.24 -5.15 -7.75
CA ALA A 75 10.33 -3.69 -7.79
C ALA A 75 10.01 -3.05 -6.42
N GLY A 76 9.01 -3.57 -5.71
CA GLY A 76 8.71 -3.15 -4.33
C GLY A 76 9.85 -3.43 -3.36
N ARG A 77 10.50 -4.61 -3.47
CA ARG A 77 11.66 -4.96 -2.63
C ARG A 77 12.85 -4.06 -2.92
N ALA A 78 13.18 -3.84 -4.18
CA ALA A 78 14.26 -2.92 -4.58
C ALA A 78 13.99 -1.49 -4.09
N ARG A 79 12.73 -1.02 -4.15
CA ARG A 79 12.35 0.28 -3.58
C ARG A 79 12.51 0.32 -2.07
N LEU A 80 12.11 -0.74 -1.35
CA LEU A 80 12.29 -0.85 0.10
C LEU A 80 13.77 -0.88 0.51
N GLU A 81 14.62 -1.55 -0.25
CA GLU A 81 16.07 -1.55 -0.04
C GLU A 81 16.64 -0.14 -0.22
N HIS A 82 16.25 0.56 -1.28
CA HIS A 82 16.66 1.95 -1.50
C HIS A 82 16.20 2.90 -0.39
N LEU A 83 15.02 2.67 0.20
CA LEU A 83 14.50 3.44 1.34
C LEU A 83 15.22 3.12 2.66
N ARG A 84 15.91 1.99 2.77
CA ARG A 84 16.64 1.57 3.97
C ARG A 84 18.09 2.09 4.02
N GLY A 85 18.64 2.50 2.86
CA GLY A 85 20.02 2.96 2.73
C GLY A 85 20.99 1.84 2.43
#